data_AF-A0A661NRR0-F1
#
_entry.id   AF-A0A661NRR0-F1
#
_cell.length_a   1.000
_cell.length_b   1.000
_cell.length_c   1.000
_cell.angle_alpha   90.00
_cell.angle_beta   90.00
_cell.angle_gamma   90.00
#
_symmetry.space_group_name_H-M   'P 1'
#
loop_
_entity.id
_entity.type
_entity.pdbx_description
1 polymer ?
#
loop_
_entity_poly.entity_id
_entity_poly.type
_entity_poly.pdbx_seq_one_letter_code
_entity_poly.pdbx_strand_id
1 'polypeptide(L)'
;MKPTIPDGRTRAGPATLRRCQELLLAGRLEAALACLSRCLENDPEAASAYSLRAGIEQRRGDYQQALADIERALALRPNHVGDRHNRAVVLASLGRQAEAISEYEKVLQLEPDSAGTLNNLAWLLVTARDPGLRDCRRAIELARRAVAAHRSGAWLDTLAAAHAECGEFQRAVELESEAYALSQPPNQAFRKRLELYRRGIRSSDKLSTGSATELDT
;
A
#
# COMPACT_ATOMS: atom_id res chain seq x y z
N MET A 1 -4.46 -2.25 40.41
CA MET A 1 -3.57 -1.06 40.30
C MET A 1 -3.20 -0.89 38.83
N LYS A 2 -3.40 0.29 38.24
CA LYS A 2 -2.93 0.56 36.86
C LYS A 2 -1.40 0.76 36.91
N PRO A 3 -0.61 0.18 35.99
CA PRO A 3 0.82 0.45 35.95
C PRO A 3 1.04 1.93 35.59
N THR A 4 1.63 2.67 36.51
CA THR A 4 2.04 4.07 36.33
C THR A 4 3.41 4.14 35.66
N ILE A 5 3.57 5.06 34.72
CA ILE A 5 4.86 5.44 34.13
C ILE A 5 5.63 6.27 35.18
N PRO A 6 6.98 6.32 35.17
CA PRO A 6 7.78 7.02 36.19
C PRO A 6 7.35 8.47 36.50
N ASP A 7 6.70 9.16 35.56
CA ASP A 7 6.24 10.55 35.69
C ASP A 7 4.79 10.71 36.21
N GLY A 8 4.22 9.69 36.86
CA GLY A 8 2.88 9.77 37.48
C GLY A 8 1.70 9.75 36.50
N ARG A 9 1.95 9.62 35.20
CA ARG A 9 0.92 9.38 34.19
C ARG A 9 0.44 7.93 34.26
N THR A 10 -0.88 7.73 34.33
CA THR A 10 -1.48 6.41 34.10
C THR A 10 -1.34 6.02 32.65
N ARG A 11 -0.80 4.82 32.37
CA ARG A 11 -0.82 4.23 31.02
C ARG A 11 -2.22 4.38 30.43
N ALA A 12 -2.29 4.84 29.18
CA ALA A 12 -3.53 4.83 28.42
C ALA A 12 -4.10 3.41 28.44
N GLY A 13 -5.25 3.25 29.12
CA GLY A 13 -5.87 1.93 29.21
C GLY A 13 -6.40 1.48 27.85
N PRO A 14 -6.74 0.18 27.70
CA PRO A 14 -7.39 -0.35 26.49
C PRO A 14 -8.64 0.45 26.06
N ALA A 15 -9.30 1.12 27.00
CA ALA A 15 -10.45 1.98 26.75
C ALA A 15 -10.12 3.25 25.95
N THR A 16 -8.93 3.84 26.13
CA THR A 16 -8.53 5.06 25.40
C THR A 16 -8.28 4.74 23.93
N LEU A 17 -7.59 3.63 23.65
CA LEU A 17 -7.34 3.18 22.28
C LEU A 17 -8.65 2.81 21.56
N ARG A 18 -9.57 2.15 22.25
CA ARG A 18 -10.90 1.81 21.71
C ARG A 18 -11.66 3.05 21.25
N ARG A 19 -11.67 4.11 22.05
CA ARG A 19 -12.29 5.39 21.66
C ARG A 19 -11.65 5.97 20.40
N CYS A 20 -10.32 5.92 20.27
CA CYS A 20 -9.65 6.41 19.07
C CYS A 20 -10.04 5.58 17.83
N GLN A 21 -10.18 4.26 17.98
CA GLN A 21 -10.66 3.37 16.93
C GLN A 21 -12.12 3.65 16.54
N GLU A 22 -13.01 3.93 17.51
CA GLU A 22 -14.39 4.33 17.24
C GLU A 22 -14.46 5.61 16.40
N LEU A 23 -13.60 6.60 16.71
CA LEU A 23 -13.50 7.82 15.91
C LEU A 23 -13.03 7.54 14.48
N LEU A 24 -12.10 6.60 14.30
CA LEU A 24 -11.65 6.14 12.99
C LEU A 24 -12.77 5.49 12.19
N LEU A 25 -13.51 4.57 12.82
CA LEU A 25 -14.65 3.89 12.19
C LEU A 25 -15.76 4.87 11.81
N ALA A 26 -15.94 5.93 12.59
CA ALA A 26 -16.86 7.02 12.29
C ALA A 26 -16.33 8.02 11.24
N GLY A 27 -15.14 7.80 10.66
CA GLY A 27 -14.52 8.67 9.67
C GLY A 27 -14.03 10.02 10.22
N ARG A 28 -14.00 10.20 11.54
CA ARG A 28 -13.60 11.46 12.20
C ARG A 28 -12.08 11.52 12.36
N LEU A 29 -11.37 11.62 11.24
CA LEU A 29 -9.90 11.49 11.17
C LEU A 29 -9.16 12.48 12.09
N GLU A 30 -9.53 13.75 12.07
CA GLU A 30 -8.89 14.78 12.92
C GLU A 30 -9.09 14.49 14.42
N ALA A 31 -10.31 14.08 14.80
CA ALA A 31 -10.60 13.72 16.19
C ALA A 31 -9.83 12.45 16.60
N ALA A 32 -9.67 11.48 15.69
CA ALA A 32 -8.88 10.28 15.91
C ALA A 32 -7.39 10.62 16.09
N LEU A 33 -6.82 11.50 15.26
CA LEU A 33 -5.43 11.98 15.42
C LEU A 33 -5.21 12.62 16.78
N ALA A 34 -6.06 13.56 17.19
CA ALA A 34 -5.98 14.19 18.50
C ALA A 34 -6.19 13.19 19.66
N CYS A 35 -6.99 12.15 19.45
CA CYS A 35 -7.14 11.04 20.40
C CYS A 35 -5.85 10.21 20.52
N LEU A 36 -5.25 9.84 19.39
CA LEU A 36 -4.04 9.03 19.31
C LEU A 36 -2.82 9.76 19.85
N SER A 37 -2.66 11.05 19.56
CA SER A 37 -1.58 11.86 20.14
C SER A 37 -1.67 11.93 21.66
N ARG A 38 -2.86 12.16 22.23
CA ARG A 38 -3.07 12.07 23.69
C ARG A 38 -2.86 10.66 24.24
N CYS A 39 -3.21 9.63 23.47
CA CYS A 39 -2.92 8.24 23.84
C CYS A 39 -1.40 8.05 24.02
N LEU A 40 -0.62 8.52 23.06
CA LEU A 40 0.83 8.43 23.04
C LEU A 40 1.53 9.32 24.08
N GLU A 41 0.95 10.48 24.42
CA GLU A 41 1.42 11.30 25.55
C GLU A 41 1.28 10.59 26.90
N ASN A 42 0.24 9.76 27.04
CA ASN A 42 -0.04 8.99 28.25
C ASN A 42 0.58 7.59 28.26
N ASP A 43 0.88 7.03 27.08
CA ASP A 43 1.54 5.74 26.91
C ASP A 43 2.43 5.74 25.64
N PRO A 44 3.71 6.14 25.77
CA PRO A 44 4.67 6.15 24.66
C PRO A 44 5.08 4.76 24.15
N GLU A 45 4.62 3.68 24.81
CA GLU A 45 4.86 2.29 24.41
C GLU A 45 3.64 1.66 23.70
N ALA A 46 2.57 2.44 23.48
CA ALA A 46 1.38 1.99 22.78
C ALA A 46 1.62 1.81 21.28
N ALA A 47 2.27 0.70 20.90
CA ALA A 47 2.60 0.38 19.51
C ALA A 47 1.40 0.45 18.55
N SER A 48 0.22 -0.01 18.99
CA SER A 48 -1.00 0.06 18.18
C SER A 48 -1.47 1.49 17.93
N ALA A 49 -1.20 2.44 18.84
CA ALA A 49 -1.56 3.84 18.64
C ALA A 49 -0.68 4.48 17.56
N TYR A 50 0.61 4.14 17.52
CA TYR A 50 1.50 4.52 16.42
C TYR A 50 1.03 3.93 15.08
N SER A 51 0.71 2.64 15.03
CA SER A 51 0.20 1.99 13.80
C SER A 51 -1.07 2.66 13.26
N LEU A 52 -2.03 2.96 14.15
CA LEU A 52 -3.28 3.62 13.75
C LEU A 52 -3.04 5.06 13.30
N ARG A 53 -2.15 5.81 13.98
CA ARG A 53 -1.82 7.19 13.60
C ARG A 53 -1.15 7.21 12.24
N ALA A 54 -0.19 6.33 12.00
CA ALA A 54 0.46 6.19 10.70
C ALA A 54 -0.52 5.92 9.56
N GLY A 55 -1.52 5.06 9.78
CA GLY A 55 -2.56 4.79 8.79
C GLY A 55 -3.38 6.04 8.43
N ILE A 56 -3.64 6.92 9.40
CA ILE A 56 -4.31 8.20 9.13
C ILE A 56 -3.40 9.15 8.37
N GLU A 57 -2.15 9.30 8.80
CA GLU A 57 -1.18 10.20 8.15
C GLU A 57 -0.89 9.76 6.71
N GLN A 58 -0.82 8.46 6.45
CA GLN A 58 -0.74 7.91 5.10
C GLN A 58 -1.94 8.35 4.24
N ARG A 59 -3.17 8.32 4.78
CA ARG A 59 -4.38 8.76 4.05
C ARG A 59 -4.40 10.27 3.82
N ARG A 60 -3.71 11.06 4.65
CA ARG A 60 -3.54 12.51 4.48
C ARG A 60 -2.39 12.87 3.52
N GLY A 61 -1.57 11.91 3.13
CA GLY A 61 -0.39 12.12 2.29
C GLY A 61 0.88 12.47 3.07
N ASP A 62 0.82 12.49 4.40
CA ASP A 62 1.94 12.80 5.30
C ASP A 62 2.84 11.57 5.49
N TYR A 63 3.41 11.07 4.39
CA TYR A 63 4.15 9.81 4.35
C TYR A 63 5.40 9.80 5.24
N GLN A 64 6.06 10.94 5.45
CA GLN A 64 7.21 11.04 6.35
C GLN A 64 6.79 10.78 7.81
N GLN A 65 5.68 11.39 8.25
CA GLN A 65 5.16 11.18 9.60
C GLN A 65 4.63 9.76 9.77
N ALA A 66 3.94 9.23 8.76
CA ALA A 66 3.49 7.84 8.76
C ALA A 66 4.66 6.87 8.91
N LEU A 67 5.77 7.10 8.19
CA LEU A 67 6.97 6.26 8.29
C LEU A 67 7.57 6.29 9.70
N ALA A 68 7.72 7.49 10.29
CA ALA A 68 8.26 7.64 11.64
C ALA A 68 7.41 6.88 12.69
N ASP A 69 6.08 6.97 12.57
CA ASP A 69 5.17 6.23 13.45
C ASP A 69 5.24 4.72 13.23
N ILE A 70 5.32 4.24 11.97
CA ILE A 70 5.49 2.82 11.67
C ILE A 70 6.82 2.28 12.23
N GLU A 71 7.90 3.03 12.09
CA GLU A 71 9.20 2.65 12.63
C GLU A 71 9.16 2.56 14.16
N ARG A 72 8.45 3.48 14.81
CA ARG A 72 8.24 3.40 16.26
C ARG A 72 7.37 2.20 16.65
N ALA A 73 6.31 1.91 15.89
CA ALA A 73 5.48 0.72 16.11
C ALA A 73 6.27 -0.58 15.96
N LEU A 74 7.11 -0.68 14.93
CA LEU A 74 7.97 -1.84 14.68
C LEU A 74 9.11 -1.97 15.68
N ALA A 75 9.65 -0.87 16.22
CA ALA A 75 10.61 -0.93 17.31
C ALA A 75 10.01 -1.59 18.57
N LEU A 76 8.70 -1.37 18.81
CA LEU A 76 7.96 -1.97 19.92
C LEU A 76 7.42 -3.37 19.59
N ARG A 77 7.11 -3.65 18.31
CA ARG A 77 6.61 -4.95 17.82
C ARG A 77 7.33 -5.36 16.52
N PRO A 78 8.57 -5.90 16.60
CA PRO A 78 9.41 -6.14 15.43
C PRO A 78 8.83 -7.10 14.40
N ASN A 79 7.95 -8.02 14.81
CA ASN A 79 7.41 -9.07 13.95
C ASN A 79 5.97 -8.77 13.51
N HIS A 80 5.47 -7.55 13.69
CA HIS A 80 4.10 -7.25 13.28
C HIS A 80 4.00 -7.09 11.75
N VAL A 81 3.43 -8.10 11.10
CA VAL A 81 3.33 -8.19 9.64
C VAL A 81 2.58 -7.01 9.04
N GLY A 82 1.47 -6.59 9.67
CA GLY A 82 0.69 -5.45 9.19
C GLY A 82 1.47 -4.13 9.17
N ASP A 83 2.34 -3.89 10.16
CA ASP A 83 3.17 -2.68 10.16
C ASP A 83 4.30 -2.76 9.13
N ARG A 84 4.85 -3.94 8.86
CA ARG A 84 5.81 -4.14 7.77
C ARG A 84 5.18 -3.89 6.40
N HIS A 85 3.97 -4.41 6.19
CA HIS A 85 3.21 -4.13 4.98
C HIS A 85 2.96 -2.63 4.81
N ASN A 86 2.49 -1.95 5.86
CA ASN A 86 2.27 -0.51 5.82
C ASN A 86 3.58 0.27 5.58
N ARG A 87 4.70 -0.18 6.16
CA ARG A 87 6.03 0.40 5.89
C ARG A 87 6.36 0.33 4.41
N ALA A 88 6.15 -0.83 3.78
CA ALA A 88 6.39 -1.02 2.36
C ALA A 88 5.52 -0.09 1.49
N VAL A 89 4.24 0.06 1.84
CA VAL A 89 3.32 1.00 1.16
C VAL A 89 3.83 2.44 1.27
N VAL A 90 4.18 2.89 2.48
CA VAL A 90 4.68 4.25 2.72
C VAL A 90 6.02 4.50 2.03
N LEU A 91 6.94 3.53 2.05
CA LEU A 91 8.21 3.62 1.33
C LEU A 91 8.00 3.75 -0.19
N ALA A 92 7.03 3.01 -0.75
CA ALA A 92 6.68 3.11 -2.15
C ALA A 92 6.14 4.51 -2.50
N SER A 93 5.27 5.08 -1.66
CA SER A 93 4.74 6.45 -1.82
C SER A 93 5.84 7.53 -1.71
N LEU A 94 6.88 7.28 -0.92
CA LEU A 94 8.07 8.13 -0.82
C LEU A 94 9.07 7.95 -1.99
N GLY A 95 8.78 7.05 -2.94
CA GLY A 95 9.68 6.74 -4.06
C GLY A 95 10.88 5.84 -3.68
N ARG A 96 10.93 5.33 -2.45
CA ARG A 96 11.97 4.42 -1.94
C ARG A 96 11.65 2.97 -2.35
N GLN A 97 11.59 2.74 -3.66
CA GLN A 97 11.02 1.51 -4.25
C GLN A 97 11.82 0.24 -3.91
N ALA A 98 13.15 0.31 -3.89
CA ALA A 98 13.98 -0.84 -3.51
C ALA A 98 13.72 -1.31 -2.07
N GLU A 99 13.56 -0.36 -1.14
CA GLU A 99 13.26 -0.66 0.26
C GLU A 99 11.84 -1.18 0.43
N ALA A 100 10.87 -0.64 -0.32
CA ALA A 100 9.51 -1.13 -0.35
C ALA A 100 9.44 -2.60 -0.82
N ILE A 101 10.16 -2.94 -1.90
CA ILE A 101 10.27 -4.31 -2.40
C ILE A 101 10.80 -5.23 -1.31
N SER A 102 11.90 -4.85 -0.64
CA SER A 102 12.47 -5.66 0.45
C SER A 102 11.50 -5.88 1.61
N GLU A 103 10.73 -4.87 2.03
CA GLU A 103 9.73 -5.04 3.08
C GLU A 103 8.56 -5.92 2.63
N TYR A 104 8.07 -5.80 1.39
CA TYR A 104 7.07 -6.73 0.86
C TYR A 104 7.57 -8.17 0.78
N GLU A 105 8.83 -8.39 0.40
CA GLU A 105 9.43 -9.73 0.41
C GLU A 105 9.46 -10.34 1.81
N LYS A 106 9.80 -9.56 2.84
CA LYS A 106 9.73 -10.00 4.24
C LYS A 106 8.31 -10.34 4.67
N VAL A 107 7.31 -9.58 4.22
CA VAL A 107 5.90 -9.91 4.46
C VAL A 107 5.55 -11.24 3.81
N LEU A 108 5.93 -11.47 2.55
CA LEU A 108 5.64 -12.73 1.85
C LEU A 108 6.41 -13.94 2.40
N GLN A 109 7.54 -13.74 3.08
CA GLN A 109 8.20 -14.82 3.83
C GLN A 109 7.37 -15.31 5.01
N LEU A 110 6.60 -14.41 5.65
CA LEU A 110 5.76 -14.72 6.82
C LEU A 110 4.34 -15.12 6.40
N GLU A 111 3.80 -14.46 5.38
CA GLU A 111 2.46 -14.66 4.84
C GLU A 111 2.53 -14.80 3.30
N PRO A 112 2.89 -16.00 2.79
CA PRO A 112 3.13 -16.20 1.36
C PRO A 112 1.94 -15.84 0.47
N ASP A 113 0.72 -16.01 0.97
CA ASP A 113 -0.53 -15.82 0.22
C ASP A 113 -1.25 -14.50 0.57
N SER A 114 -0.52 -13.55 1.15
CA SER A 114 -1.02 -12.19 1.40
C SER A 114 -1.33 -11.47 0.08
N ALA A 115 -2.58 -11.58 -0.37
CA ALA A 115 -3.00 -11.16 -1.71
C ALA A 115 -2.73 -9.67 -2.00
N GLY A 116 -2.96 -8.79 -1.02
CA GLY A 116 -2.63 -7.37 -1.15
C GLY A 116 -1.13 -7.12 -1.29
N THR A 117 -0.30 -7.86 -0.55
CA THR A 117 1.17 -7.79 -0.66
C THR A 117 1.66 -8.29 -2.01
N LEU A 118 1.13 -9.43 -2.48
CA LEU A 118 1.43 -9.99 -3.80
C LEU A 118 1.10 -8.97 -4.91
N ASN A 119 -0.07 -8.35 -4.86
CA ASN A 119 -0.49 -7.35 -5.83
C ASN A 119 0.41 -6.11 -5.79
N ASN A 120 0.69 -5.56 -4.60
CA ASN A 120 1.51 -4.35 -4.47
C ASN A 120 2.95 -4.57 -4.92
N LEU A 121 3.53 -5.74 -4.60
CA LEU A 121 4.87 -6.10 -5.06
C LEU A 121 4.89 -6.26 -6.59
N ALA A 122 3.90 -6.97 -7.17
CA ALA A 122 3.79 -7.11 -8.61
C ALA A 122 3.70 -5.74 -9.31
N TRP A 123 2.87 -4.84 -8.77
CA TRP A 123 2.74 -3.48 -9.29
C TRP A 123 4.06 -2.70 -9.25
N LEU A 124 4.84 -2.81 -8.17
CA LEU A 124 6.15 -2.18 -8.10
C LEU A 124 7.14 -2.76 -9.11
N LEU A 125 7.16 -4.08 -9.31
CA LEU A 125 8.04 -4.73 -10.28
C LEU A 125 7.70 -4.37 -11.74
N VAL A 126 6.51 -3.83 -12.00
CA VAL A 126 6.09 -3.30 -13.31
C VAL A 126 6.43 -1.82 -13.42
N THR A 127 6.14 -1.04 -12.38
CA THR A 127 6.14 0.43 -12.42
C THR A 127 7.36 1.09 -11.79
N ALA A 128 8.35 0.32 -11.33
CA ALA A 128 9.57 0.85 -10.74
C ALA A 128 10.21 1.90 -11.66
N ARG A 129 10.62 3.03 -11.09
CA ARG A 129 11.29 4.10 -11.85
C ARG A 129 12.64 3.63 -12.33
N ASP A 130 13.38 2.93 -11.46
CA ASP A 130 14.60 2.24 -11.80
C ASP A 130 14.29 0.96 -12.60
N PRO A 131 14.71 0.86 -13.87
CA PRO A 131 14.55 -0.36 -14.66
C PRO A 131 15.22 -1.59 -14.05
N GLY A 132 16.28 -1.41 -13.23
CA GLY A 132 16.96 -2.51 -12.54
C GLY A 132 16.11 -3.20 -11.47
N LEU A 133 15.03 -2.56 -11.02
CA LEU A 133 14.06 -3.13 -10.09
C LEU A 133 12.87 -3.80 -10.81
N ARG A 134 12.76 -3.66 -12.13
CA ARG A 134 11.62 -4.23 -12.87
C ARG A 134 11.84 -5.69 -13.18
N ASP A 135 10.79 -6.48 -13.00
CA ASP A 135 10.77 -7.89 -13.36
C ASP A 135 9.35 -8.29 -13.76
N CYS A 136 9.06 -8.22 -15.06
CA CYS A 136 7.72 -8.49 -15.56
C CYS A 136 7.31 -9.96 -15.36
N ARG A 137 8.25 -10.92 -15.42
CA ARG A 137 7.94 -12.35 -15.28
C ARG A 137 7.53 -12.66 -13.85
N ARG A 138 8.31 -12.16 -12.88
CA ARG A 138 7.98 -12.26 -11.46
C ARG A 138 6.69 -11.50 -11.14
N ALA A 139 6.48 -10.33 -11.74
CA ALA A 139 5.23 -9.59 -11.58
C ALA A 139 4.00 -10.40 -12.04
N ILE A 140 4.08 -11.09 -13.18
CA ILE A 140 3.00 -11.98 -13.66
C ILE A 140 2.72 -13.10 -12.65
N GLU A 141 3.75 -13.75 -12.12
CA GLU A 141 3.59 -14.82 -11.12
C GLU A 141 2.85 -14.32 -9.87
N LEU A 142 3.33 -13.21 -9.30
CA LEU A 142 2.76 -12.62 -8.09
C LEU A 142 1.33 -12.10 -8.33
N ALA A 143 1.10 -11.39 -9.43
CA ALA A 143 -0.22 -10.86 -9.76
C ALA A 143 -1.25 -11.97 -10.04
N ARG A 144 -0.84 -13.08 -10.67
CA ARG A 144 -1.72 -14.26 -10.84
C ARG A 144 -2.16 -14.84 -9.50
N ARG A 145 -1.23 -14.99 -8.56
CA ARG A 145 -1.53 -15.48 -7.21
C ARG A 145 -2.46 -14.51 -6.47
N ALA A 146 -2.23 -13.20 -6.58
CA ALA A 146 -3.12 -12.20 -6.02
C ALA A 146 -4.54 -12.31 -6.59
N VAL A 147 -4.69 -12.32 -7.91
CA VAL A 147 -5.98 -12.42 -8.61
C VAL A 147 -6.72 -13.72 -8.27
N ALA A 148 -5.99 -14.83 -8.07
CA ALA A 148 -6.58 -16.11 -7.65
C ALA A 148 -7.16 -16.03 -6.24
N ALA A 149 -6.52 -15.30 -5.32
CA ALA A 149 -6.99 -15.10 -3.96
C ALA A 149 -8.17 -14.12 -3.88
N HIS A 150 -8.13 -13.03 -4.65
CA HIS A 150 -9.26 -12.11 -4.76
C HIS A 150 -9.29 -11.42 -6.13
N ARG A 151 -10.32 -11.73 -6.91
CA ARG A 151 -10.48 -11.18 -8.26
C ARG A 151 -11.16 -9.82 -8.19
N SER A 152 -10.45 -8.76 -8.59
CA SER A 152 -10.99 -7.40 -8.70
C SER A 152 -10.46 -6.71 -9.95
N GLY A 153 -11.13 -5.64 -10.40
CA GLY A 153 -10.67 -4.86 -11.55
C GLY A 153 -9.26 -4.29 -11.33
N ALA A 154 -8.96 -3.79 -10.12
CA ALA A 154 -7.63 -3.25 -9.80
C ALA A 154 -6.50 -4.29 -9.87
N TRP A 155 -6.79 -5.54 -9.52
CA TRP A 155 -5.76 -6.59 -9.52
C TRP A 155 -5.60 -7.23 -10.90
N LEU A 156 -6.69 -7.27 -11.68
CA LEU A 156 -6.63 -7.61 -13.10
C LEU A 156 -5.85 -6.58 -13.91
N ASP A 157 -6.01 -5.30 -13.60
CA ASP A 157 -5.20 -4.22 -14.16
C ASP A 157 -3.71 -4.40 -13.87
N THR A 158 -3.35 -4.75 -12.63
CA THR A 158 -1.95 -5.06 -12.27
C THR A 158 -1.41 -6.23 -13.08
N LEU A 159 -2.20 -7.30 -13.24
CA LEU A 159 -1.81 -8.46 -14.04
C LEU A 159 -1.70 -8.11 -15.54
N ALA A 160 -2.61 -7.29 -16.06
CA ALA A 160 -2.58 -6.82 -17.45
C ALA A 160 -1.32 -5.98 -17.72
N ALA A 161 -0.98 -5.06 -16.80
CA ALA A 161 0.25 -4.27 -16.89
C ALA A 161 1.50 -5.16 -16.87
N ALA A 162 1.55 -6.19 -16.02
CA ALA A 162 2.66 -7.15 -16.00
C ALA A 162 2.80 -7.91 -17.32
N HIS A 163 1.69 -8.35 -17.93
CA HIS A 163 1.67 -8.96 -19.25
C HIS A 163 2.15 -7.99 -20.34
N ALA A 164 1.71 -6.73 -20.31
CA ALA A 164 2.14 -5.71 -21.26
C ALA A 164 3.65 -5.44 -21.17
N GLU A 165 4.22 -5.34 -19.96
CA GLU A 165 5.68 -5.15 -19.78
C GLU A 165 6.50 -6.33 -20.30
N CYS A 166 5.94 -7.54 -20.28
CA CYS A 166 6.55 -8.72 -20.92
C CYS A 166 6.30 -8.82 -22.43
N GLY A 167 5.60 -7.85 -23.04
CA GLY A 167 5.27 -7.84 -24.48
C GLY A 167 4.07 -8.71 -24.86
N GLU A 168 3.34 -9.26 -23.88
CA GLU A 168 2.19 -10.14 -24.09
C GLU A 168 0.89 -9.32 -24.26
N PHE A 169 0.88 -8.43 -25.25
CA PHE A 169 -0.19 -7.43 -25.42
C PHE A 169 -1.57 -8.02 -25.64
N GLN A 170 -1.68 -9.15 -26.35
CA GLN A 170 -2.97 -9.83 -26.54
C GLN A 170 -3.59 -10.19 -25.19
N ARG A 171 -2.79 -10.76 -24.29
CA ARG A 171 -3.24 -11.13 -22.94
C ARG A 171 -3.52 -9.90 -22.08
N ALA A 172 -2.69 -8.86 -22.19
CA ALA A 172 -2.92 -7.60 -21.50
C ALA A 172 -4.26 -6.96 -21.90
N VAL A 173 -4.61 -6.94 -23.20
CA VAL A 173 -5.89 -6.41 -23.70
C VAL A 173 -7.09 -7.19 -23.15
N GLU A 174 -7.02 -8.51 -23.11
CA GLU A 174 -8.09 -9.36 -22.55
C GLU A 174 -8.34 -9.04 -21.08
N LEU A 175 -7.26 -9.03 -20.28
CA LEU A 175 -7.32 -8.78 -18.85
C LEU A 175 -7.78 -7.35 -18.53
N GLU A 176 -7.27 -6.35 -19.26
CA GLU A 176 -7.64 -4.94 -19.07
C GLU A 176 -9.10 -4.68 -19.48
N SER A 177 -9.59 -5.38 -20.51
CA SER A 177 -11.01 -5.31 -20.90
C SER A 177 -11.92 -5.84 -19.79
N GLU A 178 -11.52 -6.94 -19.15
CA GLU A 178 -12.24 -7.48 -17.99
C GLU A 178 -12.14 -6.55 -16.78
N ALA A 179 -10.95 -6.00 -16.50
CA ALA A 179 -10.74 -5.04 -15.42
C ALA A 179 -11.66 -3.82 -15.57
N TYR A 180 -11.76 -3.29 -16.79
CA TYR A 180 -12.66 -2.19 -17.13
C TYR A 180 -14.14 -2.56 -16.92
N ALA A 181 -14.56 -3.74 -17.36
CA ALA A 181 -15.94 -4.20 -17.18
C ALA A 181 -16.35 -4.36 -15.70
N LEU A 182 -15.40 -4.75 -14.84
CA LEU A 182 -15.63 -4.88 -13.39
C LEU A 182 -15.62 -3.55 -12.64
N SER A 183 -15.17 -2.45 -13.27
CA SER A 183 -15.13 -1.14 -12.63
C SER A 183 -16.49 -0.44 -12.69
N GLN A 184 -17.05 -0.12 -11.52
CA GLN A 184 -18.30 0.64 -11.37
C GLN A 184 -18.09 1.78 -10.37
N PRO A 185 -18.11 3.06 -10.79
CA PRO A 185 -18.28 3.53 -12.18
C PRO A 185 -17.07 3.15 -13.07
N PRO A 186 -17.23 3.23 -14.41
CA PRO A 186 -16.15 2.92 -15.34
C PRO A 186 -14.88 3.72 -15.07
N ASN A 187 -13.76 3.02 -14.84
CA ASN A 187 -12.47 3.63 -14.54
C ASN A 187 -11.78 4.08 -15.84
N GLN A 188 -11.63 5.40 -16.00
CA GLN A 188 -11.00 5.99 -17.19
C GLN A 188 -9.52 5.61 -17.33
N ALA A 189 -8.82 5.36 -16.23
CA ALA A 189 -7.43 4.90 -16.27
C ALA A 189 -7.31 3.51 -16.91
N PHE A 190 -8.27 2.61 -16.66
CA PHE A 190 -8.31 1.29 -17.31
C PHE A 190 -8.57 1.42 -18.81
N ARG A 191 -9.51 2.29 -19.19
CA ARG A 191 -9.78 2.58 -20.61
C ARG A 191 -8.54 3.11 -21.34
N LYS A 192 -7.85 4.10 -20.75
CA LYS A 192 -6.62 4.66 -21.33
C LYS A 192 -5.54 3.58 -21.51
N ARG A 193 -5.36 2.69 -20.53
CA ARG A 193 -4.41 1.55 -20.63
C ARG A 193 -4.81 0.54 -21.69
N LEU A 194 -6.09 0.19 -21.78
CA LEU A 194 -6.61 -0.70 -22.81
C LEU A 194 -6.30 -0.19 -24.23
N GLU A 195 -6.44 1.11 -24.46
CA GLU A 195 -6.09 1.75 -25.75
C GLU A 195 -4.59 1.67 -26.05
N LEU A 196 -3.72 1.80 -25.02
CA LEU A 196 -2.28 1.65 -25.17
C LEU A 196 -1.89 0.20 -25.51
N TYR A 197 -2.45 -0.77 -24.79
CA TYR A 197 -2.14 -2.18 -25.02
C TYR A 197 -2.60 -2.66 -26.40
N ARG A 198 -3.74 -2.16 -26.90
CA ARG A 198 -4.19 -2.41 -28.28
C ARG A 198 -3.21 -1.91 -29.35
N ARG A 199 -2.39 -0.91 -29.02
CA ARG A 199 -1.36 -0.34 -29.90
C ARG A 199 0.03 -0.96 -29.66
N GLY A 200 0.16 -1.94 -28.76
CA GLY A 200 1.44 -2.56 -28.41
C GLY A 200 2.36 -1.64 -27.61
N ILE A 201 1.81 -0.70 -26.86
CA ILE A 201 2.59 0.27 -26.06
C ILE A 201 2.53 -0.13 -24.58
N ARG A 202 3.69 -0.19 -23.93
CA ARG A 202 3.80 -0.50 -22.49
C ARG A 202 3.40 0.71 -21.64
N SER A 203 2.94 0.46 -20.42
CA SER A 203 2.65 1.55 -19.49
C SER A 203 3.92 2.25 -19.02
N SER A 204 5.02 1.51 -18.86
CA SER A 204 6.29 2.07 -18.41
C SER A 204 6.95 3.01 -19.43
N ASP A 205 6.69 2.83 -20.73
CA ASP A 205 7.25 3.68 -21.79
C ASP A 205 6.82 5.15 -21.63
N LYS A 206 5.60 5.41 -21.13
CA LYS A 206 5.12 6.78 -20.84
C LYS A 206 5.80 7.44 -19.65
N LEU A 207 6.22 6.67 -18.64
CA LEU A 207 6.93 7.21 -17.47
C LEU A 207 8.32 7.74 -17.85
N SER A 208 8.90 7.25 -18.95
CA SER A 208 10.20 7.69 -19.46
C SER A 208 10.15 8.93 -20.37
N THR A 209 8.99 9.21 -20.99
CA THR A 209 8.86 10.29 -21.99
C THR A 209 8.41 11.64 -21.43
N GLY A 210 8.33 11.80 -20.11
CA GLY A 210 8.22 13.13 -19.49
C GLY A 210 7.04 14.00 -19.95
N SER A 211 5.82 13.45 -20.09
CA SER A 211 4.61 14.30 -20.11
C SER A 211 4.01 14.36 -18.71
N ALA A 212 4.54 15.27 -17.88
CA ALA A 212 4.08 15.58 -16.53
C ALA A 212 2.73 16.33 -16.51
N THR A 213 1.76 15.95 -17.35
CA THR A 213 0.50 16.71 -17.52
C THR A 213 -0.79 15.89 -17.36
N GLU A 214 -0.76 14.61 -16.99
CA GLU A 214 -2.00 13.84 -16.78
C GLU A 214 -1.96 12.90 -15.55
N LEU A 215 -1.41 13.38 -14.44
CA LEU A 215 -1.63 12.80 -13.12
C LEU A 215 -2.36 13.81 -12.24
N ASP A 216 -3.54 14.23 -12.69
CA ASP A 216 -4.63 14.74 -11.83
C ASP A 216 -5.90 14.84 -12.68
N THR A 217 -6.81 13.89 -12.48
CA THR A 217 -8.30 13.94 -12.56
C THR A 217 -8.89 12.54 -12.64
#